data_AF-A0A7H8SA13-F1
#
_entry.id   AF-A0A7H8SA13-F1
#
_cell.length_a   1.000
_cell.length_b   1.000
_cell.length_c   1.000
_cell.angle_alpha   90.00
_cell.angle_beta   90.00
_cell.angle_gamma   90.00
#
_symmetry.space_group_name_H-M   'P 1'
#
loop_
_entity.id
_entity.type
_entity.pdbx_description
1 polymer ?
#
loop_
_entity_poly.entity_id
_entity_poly.type
_entity_poly.pdbx_seq_one_letter_code
_entity_poly.pdbx_strand_id
1 'polypeptide(L)'
;MNEKTREEIALFRYGLIAPLLNGHMEAKEYFQELEGKIHQVPYYGERKVAAKTMQEWLLHYRRTGFDALKQKTFRSRNSQEICPG
;
A
#
# COMPACT_ATOMS: atom_id res chain seq x y z
N MET A 1 10.27 10.50 -11.28
CA MET A 1 10.13 9.32 -10.39
C MET A 1 10.74 8.14 -11.12
N ASN A 2 11.85 7.60 -10.61
CA ASN A 2 12.60 6.52 -11.26
C ASN A 2 11.83 5.20 -11.19
N GLU A 3 12.07 4.31 -12.16
CA GLU A 3 11.45 2.99 -12.20
C GLU A 3 11.80 2.15 -10.98
N LYS A 4 13.06 2.18 -10.56
CA LYS A 4 13.55 1.57 -9.33
C LYS A 4 12.76 2.01 -8.10
N THR A 5 12.46 3.30 -7.98
CA THR A 5 11.67 3.82 -6.86
C THR A 5 10.25 3.24 -6.84
N ARG A 6 9.61 3.11 -8.01
CA ARG A 6 8.27 2.51 -8.11
C ARG A 6 8.28 1.05 -7.70
N GLU A 7 9.34 0.33 -8.04
CA GLU A 7 9.51 -1.07 -7.71
C GLU A 7 9.75 -1.28 -6.21
N GLU A 8 10.58 -0.47 -5.57
CA GLU A 8 10.79 -0.48 -4.12
C GLU A 8 9.50 -0.22 -3.34
N ILE A 9 8.69 0.74 -3.82
CA ILE A 9 7.36 1.00 -3.22
C ILE A 9 6.43 -0.19 -3.42
N ALA A 10 6.46 -0.83 -4.58
CA ALA A 10 5.65 -2.01 -4.86
C ALA A 10 6.07 -3.20 -3.98
N LEU A 11 7.37 -3.40 -3.76
CA LEU A 11 7.92 -4.41 -2.83
C LEU A 11 7.49 -4.15 -1.39
N PHE A 12 7.55 -2.89 -0.93
CA PHE A 12 7.08 -2.51 0.39
C PHE A 12 5.58 -2.85 0.58
N ARG A 13 4.74 -2.46 -0.38
CA ARG A 13 3.30 -2.77 -0.37
C ARG A 13 3.05 -4.28 -0.40
N TYR A 14 3.82 -5.00 -1.23
CA TYR A 14 3.75 -6.44 -1.31
C TYR A 14 4.07 -7.10 0.03
N GLY A 15 5.10 -6.63 0.74
CA GLY A 15 5.47 -7.13 2.07
C GLY A 15 4.33 -7.01 3.10
N LEU A 16 3.52 -5.95 3.03
CA LEU A 16 2.36 -5.77 3.92
C LEU A 16 1.21 -6.73 3.59
N ILE A 17 1.02 -7.08 2.31
CA ILE A 17 -0.10 -7.95 1.89
C ILE A 17 0.28 -9.43 1.81
N ALA A 18 1.58 -9.75 1.68
CA ALA A 18 2.13 -11.10 1.58
C ALA A 18 1.64 -12.06 2.70
N PRO A 19 1.63 -11.69 4.00
CA PRO A 19 1.12 -12.59 5.04
C PRO A 19 -0.37 -12.92 4.88
N LEU A 20 -1.15 -12.03 4.26
CA LEU A 20 -2.58 -12.23 4.02
C LEU A 20 -2.85 -13.12 2.79
N LEU A 21 -1.93 -13.15 1.83
CA LEU A 21 -2.04 -14.04 0.67
C LEU A 21 -1.99 -15.51 1.07
N ASN A 22 -1.30 -15.84 2.17
CA ASN A 22 -1.27 -17.18 2.75
C ASN A 22 -2.60 -17.60 3.41
N GLY A 23 -3.58 -16.68 3.54
CA GLY A 23 -4.93 -17.02 4.01
C GLY A 23 -5.05 -17.38 5.48
N HIS A 24 -4.01 -17.16 6.28
CA HIS A 24 -4.00 -17.44 7.72
C HIS A 24 -4.73 -16.39 8.58
N MET A 25 -5.05 -15.22 8.03
CA MET A 25 -5.58 -14.09 8.80
C MET A 25 -6.51 -13.21 7.95
N GLU A 26 -7.52 -12.61 8.59
CA GLU A 26 -8.39 -11.61 7.95
C GLU A 26 -7.60 -10.32 7.66
N ALA A 27 -7.61 -9.91 6.38
CA ALA A 27 -6.94 -8.69 5.94
C ALA A 27 -7.40 -7.45 6.72
N LYS A 28 -8.69 -7.40 7.05
CA LYS A 28 -9.28 -6.25 7.76
C LYS A 28 -8.70 -6.07 9.15
N GLU A 29 -8.66 -7.13 9.95
CA GLU A 29 -8.13 -7.09 11.32
C GLU A 29 -6.62 -6.79 11.32
N TYR A 30 -5.85 -7.51 10.51
CA TYR A 30 -4.41 -7.28 10.38
C TYR A 30 -4.08 -5.83 10.01
N PHE A 31 -4.81 -5.26 9.05
CA PHE A 31 -4.58 -3.88 8.66
C PHE A 31 -5.12 -2.87 9.66
N GLN A 32 -6.19 -3.17 10.40
CA GLN A 32 -6.65 -2.31 11.50
C GLN A 32 -5.61 -2.24 12.63
N GLU A 33 -4.88 -3.31 12.91
CA GLU A 33 -3.77 -3.29 13.87
C GLU A 33 -2.54 -2.52 13.36
N LEU A 34 -2.39 -2.45 12.03
CA LEU A 34 -1.35 -1.64 11.38
C LEU A 34 -1.81 -0.19 11.14
N GLU A 35 -3.11 0.09 11.17
CA GLU A 35 -3.70 1.42 11.04
C GLU A 35 -3.36 2.24 12.29
N GLY A 36 -2.69 3.38 12.06
CA GLY A 36 -2.18 4.22 13.15
C GLY A 36 -0.70 4.03 13.43
N LYS A 37 -0.07 2.94 12.94
CA LYS A 37 1.39 2.83 12.93
C LYS A 37 1.97 3.72 11.84
N ILE A 38 3.09 4.36 12.18
CA ILE A 38 3.87 5.11 11.20
C ILE A 38 4.69 4.09 10.41
N HIS A 39 4.44 4.04 9.11
CA HIS A 39 5.15 3.15 8.21
C HIS A 39 6.23 3.94 7.49
N GLN A 40 7.45 3.42 7.50
CA GLN A 40 8.54 4.01 6.75
C GLN A 40 8.44 3.58 5.29
N VAL A 41 7.80 4.42 4.47
CA VAL A 41 7.64 4.14 3.05
C VAL A 41 8.93 4.58 2.35
N PRO A 42 9.63 3.69 1.63
CA PRO A 42 10.83 4.06 0.91
C PRO A 42 10.52 5.23 -0.03
N TYR A 43 11.39 6.25 -0.03
CA TYR A 43 11.27 7.50 -0.80
C TYR A 43 10.25 8.54 -0.29
N TYR A 44 9.19 8.12 0.41
CA TYR A 44 8.18 9.04 0.96
C TYR A 44 8.41 9.40 2.43
N GLY A 45 9.23 8.61 3.14
CA GLY A 45 9.45 8.77 4.57
C GLY A 45 8.32 8.19 5.41
N GLU A 46 8.12 8.76 6.59
CA GLU A 46 7.15 8.30 7.57
C GLU A 46 5.72 8.67 7.16
N ARG A 47 4.89 7.66 6.88
CA ARG A 47 3.50 7.86 6.47
C ARG A 47 2.56 6.95 7.21
N LYS A 48 1.40 7.50 7.59
CA LYS A 48 0.27 6.72 8.06
C LYS A 48 -0.49 6.18 6.86
N VAL A 49 -0.59 4.87 6.77
CA VAL A 49 -1.39 4.18 5.74
C VAL A 49 -2.64 3.65 6.43
N ALA A 50 -3.81 4.01 5.93
CA ALA A 50 -5.09 3.51 6.43
C ALA A 50 -5.28 2.04 6.05
N ALA A 51 -5.98 1.28 6.88
CA ALA A 51 -6.26 -0.13 6.66
C ALA A 51 -6.96 -0.34 5.31
N LYS A 52 -7.94 0.52 5.02
CA LYS A 52 -8.68 0.54 3.76
C LYS A 52 -7.76 0.59 2.54
N THR A 53 -6.73 1.43 2.58
CA THR A 53 -5.75 1.58 1.48
C THR A 53 -4.97 0.28 1.26
N MET A 54 -4.59 -0.42 2.33
CA MET A 54 -3.86 -1.69 2.23
C MET A 54 -4.76 -2.83 1.72
N GLN A 55 -6.04 -2.86 2.14
CA GLN A 55 -7.04 -3.78 1.58
C GLN A 55 -7.21 -3.57 0.08
N GLU A 56 -7.21 -2.31 -0.33
CA GLU A 56 -7.28 -1.91 -1.73
C GLU A 56 -6.05 -2.40 -2.52
N TRP A 57 -4.83 -2.33 -1.96
CA TRP A 57 -3.64 -2.95 -2.55
C TRP A 57 -3.77 -4.46 -2.72
N LEU A 58 -4.27 -5.17 -1.70
CA LEU A 58 -4.50 -6.61 -1.76
C LEU A 58 -5.50 -6.96 -2.87
N LEU A 59 -6.61 -6.24 -2.98
CA LEU A 59 -7.63 -6.47 -4.00
C LEU A 59 -7.06 -6.29 -5.41
N HIS A 60 -6.31 -5.21 -5.64
CA HIS A 60 -5.71 -4.92 -6.93
C HIS A 60 -4.59 -5.90 -7.28
N TYR A 61 -3.78 -6.30 -6.30
CA TYR A 61 -2.79 -7.35 -6.48
C TYR A 61 -3.44 -8.67 -6.91
N ARG A 62 -4.59 -9.04 -6.32
CA ARG A 62 -5.33 -10.24 -6.73
C ARG A 62 -5.93 -10.14 -8.14
N ARG A 63 -6.17 -8.94 -8.67
CA ARG A 63 -6.78 -8.71 -9.99
C ARG A 63 -5.76 -8.53 -11.12
N THR A 64 -4.68 -7.79 -10.86
CA THR A 64 -3.71 -7.36 -11.87
C THR A 64 -2.28 -7.77 -11.51
N GLY A 65 -2.05 -8.31 -10.31
CA GLY A 65 -0.74 -8.75 -9.85
C GLY A 65 0.14 -7.60 -9.34
N PHE A 66 1.45 -7.81 -9.42
CA PHE A 66 2.45 -6.88 -8.89
C PHE A 66 2.45 -5.51 -9.59
N ASP A 67 2.08 -5.47 -10.88
CA ASP A 67 2.02 -4.22 -11.64
C ASP A 67 1.00 -3.21 -11.05
N ALA A 68 -0.08 -3.73 -10.47
CA ALA A 68 -1.08 -2.94 -9.74
C ALA A 68 -0.53 -2.22 -8.50
N LEU A 69 0.61 -2.65 -7.98
CA LEU A 69 1.30 -2.02 -6.84
C LEU A 69 2.28 -0.94 -7.29
N LYS A 70 2.74 -0.96 -8.56
CA LYS A 70 3.67 0.04 -9.13
C LYS A 70 2.98 1.35 -9.50
N GLN A 71 1.67 1.31 -9.78
CA GLN A 71 0.89 2.48 -10.20
C GLN A 71 0.82 3.55 -9.10
N LYS A 72 1.07 4.80 -9.53
CA LYS A 72 1.23 6.00 -8.69
C LYS A 72 -0.07 6.49 -8.05
N THR A 73 -1.23 6.09 -8.59
CA THR A 73 -2.54 6.52 -8.10
C THR A 73 -3.37 5.30 -7.72
N PHE A 74 -3.07 4.74 -6.55
CA PHE A 74 -4.15 4.09 -5.83
C PHE A 74 -5.03 5.24 -5.34
N ARG A 75 -6.05 5.58 -6.13
CA ARG A 75 -6.94 6.72 -5.88
C ARG A 75 -7.85 6.36 -4.70
N SER A 76 -7.28 6.34 -3.49
CA SER A 76 -8.07 6.36 -2.26
C SER A 76 -9.01 7.55 -2.41
N ARG A 77 -10.31 7.28 -2.34
CA ARG A 77 -11.39 8.25 -2.58
C ARG A 77 -11.46 9.35 -1.49
N ASN A 78 -10.33 9.65 -0.84
CA ASN A 78 -10.20 10.62 0.24
C ASN A 78 -8.74 11.13 0.43
N SER A 79 -8.08 11.58 -0.63
CA SER A 79 -6.85 12.39 -0.50
C SER A 79 -6.75 13.38 -1.67
N GLN A 80 -7.55 14.44 -1.61
CA GLN A 80 -7.17 15.72 -2.22
C GLN A 80 -6.23 16.43 -1.25
N GLU A 81 -4.94 16.15 -1.36
CA GLU A 81 -3.85 17.06 -0.95
C GLU A 81 -2.71 16.76 -1.93
N ILE A 82 -2.81 17.22 -3.18
CA ILE A 82 -2.20 18.48 -3.63
C ILE A 82 -1.06 18.91 -2.71
N CYS A 83 0.16 18.44 -2.99
CA CYS A 83 1.33 19.24 -2.63
C CYS A 83 1.41 20.37 -3.68
N PRO A 84 1.17 21.65 -3.32
CA PRO A 84 1.79 22.74 -4.07
C PRO A 84 3.31 22.61 -3.81
N GLY A 85 4.17 22.69 -4.82
CA GLY A 85 4.47 23.91 -5.55
C GLY A 85 5.84 24.35 -5.08
#